data_AF-A0A2J8V241-F1
#
_entry.id   AF-A0A2J8V241-F1
#
_cell.length_a   1.000
_cell.length_b   1.000
_cell.length_c   1.000
_cell.angle_alpha   90.00
_cell.angle_beta   90.00
_cell.angle_gamma   90.00
#
_symmetry.space_group_name_H-M   'P 1'
#
loop_
_entity.id
_entity.type
_entity.pdbx_description
1 polymer ?
#
loop_
_entity_poly.entity_id
_entity_poly.type
_entity_poly.pdbx_seq_one_letter_code
_entity_poly.pdbx_strand_id
1 'polypeptide(L)' 'MTLHTTRGSALLSWVNSLHVADPVEAVLQLQDCSIFIKIIDRIHGTEEGQQILKQPVSERLDFVCSFLQKNR' A
#
# COMPACT_ATOMS: atom_id res chain seq x y z
N MET A 1 14.76 15.47 4.80
CA MET A 1 14.47 15.32 3.36
C MET A 1 12.97 15.43 3.17
N THR A 2 12.48 16.15 2.16
CA THR A 2 11.04 16.28 1.85
C THR A 2 10.70 15.51 0.58
N LEU A 3 9.45 15.04 0.46
CA LEU A 3 8.99 14.37 -0.75
C LEU A 3 8.79 15.39 -1.86
N HIS A 4 9.40 15.17 -3.03
CA HIS A 4 9.20 16.02 -4.20
C HIS A 4 7.78 15.86 -4.74
N THR A 5 7.05 16.97 -4.91
CA THR A 5 5.63 16.97 -5.28
C THR A 5 5.33 16.13 -6.51
N THR A 6 6.10 16.28 -7.59
CA THR A 6 5.85 15.51 -8.83
C THR A 6 6.05 14.01 -8.65
N ARG A 7 6.97 13.58 -7.76
CA ARG A 7 7.17 12.16 -7.45
C ARG A 7 5.97 11.62 -6.68
N GLY A 8 5.49 12.37 -5.68
CA GLY A 8 4.29 12.02 -4.93
C GLY A 8 3.07 11.89 -5.84
N SER A 9 2.80 12.88 -6.70
CA SER A 9 1.66 12.86 -7.62
C SER A 9 1.70 11.71 -8.62
N ALA A 10 2.88 11.40 -9.18
CA ALA A 10 3.03 10.27 -10.08
C ALA A 10 2.78 8.92 -9.39
N LEU A 11 3.28 8.75 -8.15
CA LEU A 11 3.02 7.56 -7.35
C LEU A 11 1.53 7.41 -7.02
N LEU A 12 0.85 8.49 -6.64
CA LEU A 12 -0.58 8.46 -6.36
C LEU A 12 -1.41 8.14 -7.62
N SER A 13 -1.02 8.69 -8.77
CA SER A 13 -1.63 8.35 -10.07
C SER A 13 -1.51 6.86 -10.38
N TRP A 14 -0.32 6.28 -10.16
CA TRP A 14 -0.11 4.84 -10.30
C TRP A 14 -0.97 4.04 -9.32
N VAL A 15 -0.98 4.38 -8.03
CA VAL A 15 -1.82 3.71 -7.02
C VAL A 15 -3.29 3.72 -7.42
N ASN A 16 -3.82 4.88 -7.82
CA ASN A 16 -5.23 5.03 -8.20
C ASN A 16 -5.57 4.21 -9.46
N SER A 17 -4.64 4.08 -10.42
CA SER A 17 -4.84 3.27 -11.63
C SER A 17 -5.07 1.78 -11.35
N LEU A 18 -4.68 1.29 -10.16
CA LEU A 18 -4.86 -0.10 -9.76
C LEU A 18 -6.30 -0.40 -9.31
N HIS A 19 -7.14 0.60 -9.03
CA HIS A 19 -8.55 0.42 -8.63
C HIS A 19 -8.74 -0.59 -7.47
N VAL A 20 -7.82 -0.62 -6.50
CA VAL A 20 -7.89 -1.50 -5.32
C VAL A 20 -8.61 -0.85 -4.12
N ALA A 21 -8.83 0.46 -4.19
CA ALA A 21 -9.54 1.28 -3.21
C ALA A 21 -10.09 2.54 -3.89
N ASP A 22 -10.83 3.35 -3.15
CA ASP A 22 -11.22 4.68 -3.60
C ASP A 22 -9.99 5.55 -3.88
N PRO A 23 -10.08 6.53 -4.81
CA PRO A 23 -8.95 7.38 -5.16
C PRO A 23 -8.37 8.14 -3.96
N VAL A 24 -7.03 8.18 -3.88
CA VAL A 24 -6.29 8.96 -2.88
C VAL A 24 -5.59 10.16 -3.53
N GLU A 25 -5.53 11.27 -2.78
CA GLU A 25 -4.97 12.56 -3.23
C GLU A 25 -3.71 12.95 -2.46
N ALA A 26 -3.46 12.32 -1.30
CA ALA A 26 -2.29 12.56 -0.47
C ALA A 26 -1.59 11.27 -0.06
N VAL A 27 -0.25 11.29 -0.04
CA VAL A 27 0.57 10.14 0.39
C VAL A 27 0.26 9.70 1.83
N LEU A 28 -0.17 10.63 2.69
CA LEU A 28 -0.56 10.32 4.07
C LEU A 28 -1.77 9.37 4.15
N GLN A 29 -2.64 9.34 3.12
CA GLN A 29 -3.75 8.38 3.06
C GLN A 29 -3.28 6.93 2.90
N LEU A 30 -2.01 6.70 2.56
CA LEU A 30 -1.41 5.36 2.49
C LEU A 30 -0.84 4.88 3.84
N GLN A 31 -0.83 5.75 4.86
CA GLN A 31 -0.14 5.51 6.14
C GLN A 31 -0.71 4.30 6.90
N ASP A 32 -1.99 4.00 6.72
CA ASP A 32 -2.66 2.90 7.41
C ASP A 32 -2.32 1.52 6.79
N CYS A 33 -1.54 1.50 5.70
CA CYS A 33 -1.09 0.31 4.97
C CYS A 33 -2.20 -0.54 4.31
N SER A 34 -3.48 -0.14 4.38
CA SER A 34 -4.58 -0.91 3.78
C SER A 34 -4.44 -1.07 2.27
N ILE A 35 -4.10 0.01 1.57
CA ILE A 35 -3.92 0.02 0.11
C ILE A 35 -2.69 -0.82 -0.27
N PHE A 36 -1.59 -0.74 0.48
CA PHE A 36 -0.40 -1.55 0.19
C PHE A 36 -0.69 -3.04 0.29
N ILE A 37 -1.45 -3.47 1.30
CA ILE A 37 -1.86 -4.87 1.45
C ILE A 37 -2.68 -5.34 0.23
N LYS A 38 -3.65 -4.54 -0.23
CA LYS A 38 -4.44 -4.88 -1.42
C LYS A 38 -3.62 -4.91 -2.71
N ILE A 39 -2.59 -4.06 -2.82
CA ILE A 39 -1.64 -4.10 -3.94
C ILE A 39 -0.83 -5.42 -3.89
N ILE A 40 -0.39 -5.85 -2.72
CA ILE A 40 0.31 -7.13 -2.54
C ILE A 40 -0.59 -8.31 -2.93
N ASP A 41 -1.84 -8.34 -2.45
CA ASP A 41 -2.85 -9.33 -2.85
C ASP A 41 -3.00 -9.40 -4.38
N ARG A 42 -3.08 -8.22 -5.03
CA ARG A 42 -3.16 -8.13 -6.50
C ARG A 42 -1.92 -8.67 -7.21
N ILE A 43 -0.72 -8.48 -6.65
CA ILE A 43 0.53 -8.99 -7.20
C ILE A 43 0.59 -10.52 -7.08
N HIS A 44 0.21 -11.07 -5.93
CA HIS A 44 0.20 -12.52 -5.70
C HIS A 44 -0.97 -13.24 -6.37
N GLY A 45 -2.06 -12.53 -6.67
CA GLY A 45 -3.31 -13.15 -7.09
C GLY A 45 -3.99 -13.94 -5.96
N THR A 46 -3.75 -13.53 -4.70
CA THR A 46 -4.28 -14.18 -3.49
C THR A 46 -5.07 -13.18 -2.64
N GLU A 47 -5.78 -13.68 -1.62
CA GLU A 47 -6.53 -12.86 -0.65
C GLU A 47 -5.92 -12.94 0.77
N GLU A 48 -4.62 -13.25 0.86
CA GLU A 48 -3.92 -13.41 2.14
C GLU A 48 -3.98 -12.14 3.00
N GLY A 49 -3.95 -10.98 2.35
CA GLY A 49 -4.05 -9.67 2.97
C GLY A 49 -5.38 -9.39 3.67
N GLN A 50 -6.47 -10.11 3.35
CA GLN A 50 -7.79 -9.85 3.95
C GLN A 50 -7.83 -10.10 5.46
N GLN A 51 -7.06 -11.07 5.96
CA GLN A 51 -6.95 -11.29 7.42
C GLN A 51 -6.05 -10.23 8.06
N ILE A 52 -4.98 -9.83 7.36
CA ILE A 52 -4.06 -8.79 7.82
C ILE A 52 -4.76 -7.42 7.92
N LEU A 53 -5.73 -7.13 7.04
CA LEU A 53 -6.51 -5.89 7.09
C LEU A 53 -7.29 -5.69 8.40
N LYS A 54 -7.57 -6.77 9.15
CA LYS A 54 -8.26 -6.72 10.44
C LYS A 54 -7.32 -6.44 11.61
N GLN A 55 -6.01 -6.51 11.38
CA GLN A 55 -4.99 -6.32 12.40
C GLN A 55 -4.68 -4.83 12.61
N PRO A 56 -4.04 -4.47 13.74
CA PRO A 56 -3.57 -3.11 13.99
C PRO A 56 -2.62 -2.58 12.90
N VAL A 57 -2.50 -1.25 12.78
CA VAL A 57 -1.61 -0.61 11.79
C VAL A 57 -0.17 -1.11 11.88
N SER A 58 0.34 -1.40 13.08
CA SER A 58 1.69 -1.93 13.28
C SER A 58 1.89 -3.30 12.60
N GLU A 59 0.95 -4.23 12.78
CA GLU A 59 1.04 -5.55 12.16
C GLU A 59 0.85 -5.47 10.63
N ARG A 60 -0.04 -4.57 10.17
CA ARG A 60 -0.19 -4.27 8.74
C ARG A 60 1.11 -3.75 8.13
N LEU A 61 1.82 -2.86 8.84
CA LEU A 61 3.11 -2.34 8.42
C LEU A 61 4.18 -3.43 8.41
N ASP A 62 4.24 -4.27 9.44
CA ASP A 62 5.20 -5.38 9.53
C ASP A 62 5.03 -6.37 8.37
N PHE A 63 3.78 -6.66 7.98
CA PHE A 63 3.47 -7.47 6.80
C PHE A 63 4.01 -6.85 5.51
N VAL A 64 3.74 -5.55 5.27
CA VAL A 64 4.23 -4.84 4.07
C VAL A 64 5.76 -4.79 4.04
N CYS A 65 6.40 -4.49 5.18
CA CYS A 65 7.86 -4.48 5.30
C CYS A 65 8.45 -5.87 5.04
N SER A 66 7.85 -6.92 5.58
CA SER A 66 8.25 -8.31 5.36
C SER A 66 8.18 -8.70 3.89
N PHE A 67 7.10 -8.31 3.20
CA PHE A 67 6.94 -8.51 1.76
C PHE A 67 8.06 -7.80 0.97
N LEU A 68 8.34 -6.53 1.26
CA LEU A 68 9.40 -5.77 0.58
C LEU A 68 10.79 -6.36 0.85
N GLN A 69 11.03 -6.85 2.07
CA GLN A 69 12.31 -7.46 2.43
C GLN A 69 12.54 -8.83 1.77
N LYS A 70 11.47 -9.62 1.60
CA LYS A 70 11.53 -10.93 0.92
C LYS A 70 11.81 -10.79 -0.59
N ASN A 71 11.41 -9.66 -1.20
CA ASN A 71 11.52 -9.40 -2.63
C ASN A 71 12.59 -8.34 -2.95
N ARG A 72 13.62 -8.22 -2.10
CA ARG A 72 14.72 -7.28 -2.28
C ARG A 72 15.73 -7.77 -3.32
#